data_AF-A0A973HV94-F1
#
_entry.id   AF-A0A973HV94-F1
#
_cell.length_a   1.000
_cell.length_b   1.000
_cell.length_c   1.000
_cell.angle_alpha   90.00
_cell.angle_beta   90.00
_cell.angle_gamma   90.00
#
_symmetry.space_group_name_H-M   'P 1'
#
loop_
_entity.id
_entity.type
_entity.pdbx_description
1 polymer ?
#
loop_
_entity_poly.entity_id
_entity_poly.type
_entity_poly.pdbx_seq_one_letter_code
_entity_poly.pdbx_strand_id
1 'polypeptide(L)'
;MLRTSFAFISILLLFLSLSLQANNTQNSELQGYGAFSNLNKVWMLMALYSEVVTETNSVEQPQRLEIKIATKKISSRRFRSLWLETLAVEHGTSKVAAMQSELKQFFNILKGPLQQGDSLIIERTESASEVRINYHTLARLSRNFLPTMVQSLVGKHPPTQALKAGLMGREGLREQTNLSIHFERLEPTLPRIAEISRWEKQMVVSIK
;
A
#
# COMPACT_ATOMS: atom_id res chain seq x y z
N MET A 1 6.74 58.16 26.08
CA MET A 1 6.55 57.53 24.76
C MET A 1 7.40 56.26 24.66
N LEU A 2 7.18 55.25 25.52
CA LEU A 2 8.01 54.02 25.53
C LEU A 2 7.39 52.84 26.31
N ARG A 3 6.05 52.70 26.35
CA ARG A 3 5.38 51.58 27.06
C ARG A 3 4.41 50.76 26.21
N THR A 4 4.07 51.20 25.01
CA THR A 4 3.14 50.49 24.11
C THR A 4 3.82 49.58 23.08
N SER A 5 5.12 49.78 22.81
CA SER A 5 5.86 48.96 21.83
C SER A 5 6.33 47.59 22.35
N PHE A 6 6.43 47.40 23.67
CA PHE A 6 6.82 46.10 24.24
C PHE A 6 5.69 45.07 24.24
N ALA A 7 4.42 45.51 24.28
CA ALA A 7 3.27 44.61 24.28
C ALA A 7 3.05 43.93 22.91
N PHE A 8 3.30 44.64 21.81
CA PHE A 8 3.13 44.10 20.45
C PHE A 8 4.18 43.04 20.09
N ILE A 9 5.42 43.20 20.56
CA ILE A 9 6.50 42.24 20.32
C ILE A 9 6.27 40.94 21.11
N SER A 10 5.69 41.04 22.31
CA SER A 10 5.39 39.87 23.15
C SER A 10 4.24 39.02 22.62
N ILE A 11 3.27 39.61 21.92
CA ILE A 11 2.16 38.86 21.31
C ILE A 11 2.63 38.12 20.04
N LEU A 12 3.53 38.72 19.26
CA LEU A 12 4.07 38.11 18.04
C LEU A 12 4.93 36.87 18.32
N LEU A 13 5.62 36.82 19.47
CA LEU A 13 6.39 35.66 19.90
C LEU A 13 5.52 34.50 20.43
N LEU A 14 4.31 34.78 20.91
CA LEU A 14 3.38 33.74 21.39
C LEU A 14 2.64 33.01 20.24
N PHE A 15 2.53 33.65 19.06
CA PHE A 15 1.92 33.04 17.87
C PHE A 15 2.89 32.14 17.09
N LEU A 16 4.21 32.27 17.29
CA LEU A 16 5.20 31.47 16.59
C LEU A 16 5.39 30.06 17.20
N SER A 17 4.91 29.83 18.42
CA SER A 17 5.05 28.54 19.12
C SER A 17 3.96 27.51 18.80
N LEU A 18 3.03 27.78 17.88
CA LEU A 18 1.84 26.95 17.64
C LEU A 18 1.88 26.07 16.37
N SER A 19 3.01 25.96 15.67
CA SER A 19 3.09 25.13 14.46
C SER A 19 4.29 24.18 14.46
N LEU A 20 4.41 23.38 15.50
CA LEU A 20 5.15 22.10 15.48
C LEU A 20 4.16 20.98 15.79
N GLN A 21 3.18 20.81 14.90
CA GLN A 21 2.58 19.49 14.74
C GLN A 21 3.66 18.64 14.08
N ALA A 22 4.40 17.90 14.90
CA ALA A 22 5.16 16.77 14.42
C ALA A 22 4.16 15.86 13.70
N ASN A 23 4.21 15.86 12.37
CA ASN A 23 3.66 14.76 11.61
C ASN A 23 4.40 13.53 12.14
N ASN A 24 3.71 12.68 12.89
CA ASN A 24 4.19 11.33 13.19
C ASN A 24 4.28 10.60 11.85
N THR A 25 5.34 10.86 11.08
CA THR A 25 5.80 9.93 10.06
C THR A 25 6.14 8.67 10.83
N GLN A 26 5.21 7.72 10.82
CA GLN A 26 5.47 6.35 11.24
C GLN A 26 6.74 5.92 10.50
N ASN A 27 7.82 5.71 11.26
CA ASN A 27 9.14 5.49 10.69
C ASN A 27 9.12 4.09 10.05
N SER A 28 9.00 4.04 8.74
CA SER A 28 8.87 2.81 7.96
C SER A 28 10.08 2.66 7.08
N GLU A 29 10.67 1.47 7.10
CA GLU A 29 11.79 1.12 6.25
C GLU A 29 11.36 0.13 5.17
N LEU A 30 12.04 0.16 4.03
CA LEU A 30 11.87 -0.84 3.00
C LEU A 30 12.41 -2.18 3.52
N GLN A 31 11.54 -3.18 3.60
CA GLN A 31 11.91 -4.53 4.00
C GLN A 31 12.46 -5.34 2.82
N GLY A 32 11.83 -5.22 1.64
CA GLY A 32 12.30 -5.91 0.45
C GLY A 32 11.37 -5.80 -0.76
N TYR A 33 11.91 -6.15 -1.93
CA TYR A 33 11.19 -6.24 -3.18
C TYR A 33 10.90 -7.69 -3.54
N GLY A 34 9.72 -7.96 -4.12
CA GLY A 34 9.35 -9.29 -4.58
C GLY A 34 8.63 -9.26 -5.93
N ALA A 35 8.78 -10.34 -6.70
CA ALA A 35 8.11 -10.50 -7.98
C ALA A 35 7.08 -11.63 -7.93
N PHE A 36 5.84 -11.32 -8.28
CA PHE A 36 4.84 -12.34 -8.59
C PHE A 36 4.89 -12.67 -10.08
N SER A 37 5.30 -13.91 -10.38
CA SER A 37 5.41 -14.43 -11.75
C SER A 37 4.37 -15.50 -12.02
N ASN A 38 3.84 -15.52 -13.23
CA ASN A 38 2.95 -16.56 -13.73
C ASN A 38 3.38 -16.97 -15.14
N LEU A 39 3.58 -18.27 -15.36
CA LEU A 39 4.14 -18.83 -16.61
C LEU A 39 5.44 -18.13 -17.05
N ASN A 40 6.39 -17.99 -16.13
CA ASN A 40 7.70 -17.35 -16.34
C ASN A 40 7.65 -15.88 -16.79
N LYS A 41 6.51 -15.21 -16.61
CA LYS A 41 6.37 -13.77 -16.84
C LYS A 41 6.07 -13.08 -15.53
N VAL A 42 6.80 -12.00 -15.24
CA VAL A 42 6.51 -11.13 -14.09
C VAL A 42 5.21 -10.39 -14.37
N TRP A 43 4.22 -10.57 -13.50
CA TRP A 43 2.93 -9.90 -13.61
C TRP A 43 2.87 -8.68 -12.71
N MET A 44 3.43 -8.79 -11.50
CA MET A 44 3.43 -7.74 -10.49
C MET A 44 4.80 -7.70 -9.80
N LEU A 45 5.30 -6.50 -9.58
CA LEU A 45 6.42 -6.23 -8.68
C LEU A 45 5.86 -5.60 -7.41
N MET A 46 6.42 -5.97 -6.26
CA MET A 46 5.91 -5.57 -4.97
C MET A 46 7.05 -5.03 -4.10
N ALA A 47 6.76 -4.02 -3.29
CA ALA A 47 7.65 -3.51 -2.25
C ALA A 47 6.91 -3.59 -0.92
N LEU A 48 7.54 -4.21 0.08
CA LEU A 48 7.03 -4.25 1.44
C LEU A 48 7.83 -3.28 2.30
N TYR A 49 7.12 -2.45 3.04
CA TYR A 49 7.68 -1.56 4.03
C TYR A 49 7.09 -1.89 5.39
N SER A 50 7.95 -1.90 6.40
CA SER A 50 7.61 -2.30 7.76
C SER A 50 8.13 -1.30 8.76
N GLU A 51 7.52 -1.29 9.95
CA GLU A 51 7.97 -0.46 11.06
C GLU A 51 9.38 -0.89 11.51
N VAL A 52 10.22 0.09 11.83
CA VAL A 52 11.53 -0.18 12.41
C VAL A 52 11.35 -0.81 13.78
N VAL A 53 11.95 -1.98 13.99
CA VAL A 53 11.97 -2.66 15.28
C VAL A 53 12.79 -1.82 16.26
N THR A 54 12.15 -1.29 17.29
CA THR A 54 12.78 -0.58 18.40
C THR A 54 12.78 -1.43 19.66
N GLU A 55 13.48 -1.00 20.72
CA GLU A 55 13.49 -1.68 22.02
C GLU A 55 12.07 -1.88 22.61
N THR A 56 11.10 -1.07 22.21
CA THR A 56 9.70 -1.12 22.68
C THR A 56 8.77 -1.95 21.80
N ASN A 57 9.17 -2.27 20.55
CA ASN A 57 8.36 -3.01 19.58
C ASN A 57 9.16 -4.22 19.05
N SER A 58 8.93 -5.39 19.64
CA SER A 58 9.68 -6.62 19.30
C SER A 58 9.21 -7.33 18.03
N VAL A 59 8.14 -6.85 17.37
CA VAL A 59 7.56 -7.48 16.17
C VAL A 59 7.47 -6.46 15.05
N GLU A 60 8.15 -6.75 13.95
CA GLU A 60 8.05 -6.02 12.70
C GLU A 60 6.60 -6.07 12.17
N GLN A 61 5.97 -4.90 12.03
CA GLN A 61 4.59 -4.78 11.55
C GLN A 61 4.58 -4.19 10.14
N PRO A 62 3.78 -4.74 9.20
CA PRO A 62 3.68 -4.18 7.87
C PRO A 62 3.00 -2.80 7.94
N GLN A 63 3.66 -1.82 7.35
CA GLN A 63 3.23 -0.42 7.33
C GLN A 63 2.75 0.00 5.95
N ARG A 64 3.36 -0.53 4.88
CA ARG A 64 2.91 -0.30 3.49
C ARG A 64 3.24 -1.49 2.60
N LEU A 65 2.28 -1.89 1.78
CA LEU A 65 2.49 -2.80 0.66
C LEU A 65 2.20 -2.04 -0.64
N GLU A 66 3.19 -1.92 -1.50
CA GLU A 66 3.03 -1.34 -2.84
C GLU A 66 3.15 -2.42 -3.90
N ILE A 67 2.25 -2.38 -4.89
CA ILE A 67 2.13 -3.35 -5.96
C ILE A 67 2.09 -2.62 -7.28
N LYS A 68 3.13 -2.80 -8.08
CA LYS A 68 3.24 -2.24 -9.44
C LYS A 68 2.96 -3.31 -10.49
N ILE A 69 2.13 -2.98 -11.46
CA ILE A 69 1.74 -3.90 -12.53
C ILE A 69 2.81 -3.91 -13.62
N ALA A 70 3.44 -5.07 -13.82
CA ALA A 70 4.53 -5.25 -14.78
C ALA A 70 4.05 -5.80 -16.13
N THR A 71 2.92 -6.51 -16.16
CA THR A 71 2.31 -7.00 -17.39
C THR A 71 1.44 -5.96 -18.06
N LYS A 72 1.20 -6.10 -19.38
CA LYS A 72 0.39 -5.14 -20.17
C LYS A 72 -0.98 -4.86 -19.55
N LYS A 73 -1.64 -5.91 -19.03
CA LYS A 73 -3.01 -5.82 -18.53
C LYS A 73 -3.37 -6.98 -17.61
N ILE A 74 -4.08 -6.68 -16.53
CA ILE A 74 -4.75 -7.66 -15.66
C ILE A 74 -6.23 -7.24 -15.53
N SER A 75 -7.16 -8.11 -15.92
CA SER A 75 -8.58 -7.82 -15.73
C SER A 75 -8.95 -7.81 -14.25
N SER A 76 -9.93 -7.00 -13.84
CA SER A 76 -10.39 -6.92 -12.45
C SER A 76 -10.84 -8.28 -11.93
N ARG A 77 -11.50 -9.09 -12.78
CA ARG A 77 -11.87 -10.49 -12.48
C ARG A 77 -10.65 -11.36 -12.18
N ARG A 78 -9.59 -11.26 -12.99
CA ARG A 78 -8.37 -12.07 -12.78
C ARG A 78 -7.62 -11.61 -11.53
N PHE A 79 -7.47 -10.31 -11.33
CA PHE A 79 -6.86 -9.74 -10.12
C PHE A 79 -7.60 -10.23 -8.85
N ARG A 80 -8.93 -10.14 -8.84
CA ARG A 80 -9.77 -10.66 -7.76
C ARG A 80 -9.56 -12.15 -7.52
N SER A 81 -9.55 -12.95 -8.58
CA SER A 81 -9.35 -14.40 -8.47
C SER A 81 -8.01 -14.74 -7.84
N LEU A 82 -6.92 -14.08 -8.28
CA LEU A 82 -5.57 -14.32 -7.74
C LEU A 82 -5.51 -14.02 -6.24
N TRP A 83 -6.09 -12.91 -5.80
CA TRP A 83 -6.12 -12.55 -4.39
C TRP A 83 -6.98 -13.49 -3.55
N LEU A 84 -8.18 -13.84 -4.02
CA LEU A 84 -9.05 -14.77 -3.30
C LEU A 84 -8.42 -16.16 -3.15
N GLU A 85 -7.74 -16.66 -4.18
CA GLU A 85 -6.98 -17.90 -4.13
C GLU A 85 -5.85 -17.81 -3.10
N THR A 86 -5.03 -16.76 -3.19
CA THR A 86 -3.90 -16.51 -2.28
C THR A 86 -4.36 -16.40 -0.82
N LEU A 87 -5.44 -15.67 -0.55
CA LEU A 87 -6.02 -15.52 0.78
C LEU A 87 -6.60 -16.84 1.30
N ALA A 88 -7.33 -17.58 0.47
CA ALA A 88 -7.97 -18.83 0.88
C ALA A 88 -6.94 -19.93 1.20
N VAL A 89 -5.83 -19.96 0.47
CA VAL A 89 -4.73 -20.90 0.70
C VAL A 89 -4.01 -20.60 2.03
N GLU A 90 -3.75 -19.33 2.35
CA GLU A 90 -3.08 -18.98 3.61
C GLU A 90 -4.00 -19.07 4.83
N HIS A 91 -5.21 -18.50 4.74
CA HIS A 91 -6.08 -18.27 5.90
C HIS A 91 -7.27 -19.22 6.01
N GLY A 92 -7.53 -20.01 4.96
CA GLY A 92 -8.73 -20.83 4.85
C GLY A 92 -9.98 -20.05 4.42
N THR A 93 -10.97 -20.78 3.92
CA THR A 93 -12.20 -20.22 3.34
C THR A 93 -13.10 -19.53 4.37
N SER A 94 -13.09 -19.96 5.63
CA SER A 94 -13.87 -19.36 6.71
C SER A 94 -13.43 -17.93 7.02
N LYS A 95 -12.11 -17.70 7.08
CA LYS A 95 -11.56 -16.36 7.30
C LYS A 95 -11.83 -15.44 6.11
N VAL A 96 -11.69 -15.95 4.88
CA VAL A 96 -12.03 -15.21 3.65
C VAL A 96 -13.51 -14.81 3.63
N ALA A 97 -14.41 -15.72 4.04
CA ALA A 97 -15.84 -15.42 4.15
C ALA A 97 -16.11 -14.34 5.21
N ALA A 98 -15.43 -14.37 6.36
CA ALA A 98 -15.55 -13.33 7.38
C ALA A 98 -15.09 -11.94 6.87
N MET A 99 -14.15 -11.90 5.93
CA MET A 99 -13.66 -10.66 5.29
C MET A 99 -14.49 -10.23 4.07
N GLN A 100 -15.59 -10.90 3.74
CA GLN A 100 -16.32 -10.69 2.48
C GLN A 100 -16.69 -9.23 2.23
N SER A 101 -17.11 -8.49 3.27
CA SER A 101 -17.48 -7.08 3.14
C SER A 101 -16.28 -6.21 2.72
N GLU A 102 -15.16 -6.35 3.43
CA GLU A 102 -13.93 -5.60 3.12
C GLU A 102 -13.34 -5.98 1.76
N LEU A 103 -13.35 -7.28 1.43
CA LEU A 103 -12.90 -7.76 0.12
C LEU A 103 -13.79 -7.25 -1.00
N LYS A 104 -15.11 -7.19 -0.79
CA LYS A 104 -16.05 -6.58 -1.75
C LYS A 104 -15.72 -5.11 -1.96
N GLN A 105 -15.49 -4.35 -0.89
CA GLN A 105 -15.09 -2.95 -0.98
C GLN A 105 -13.75 -2.79 -1.73
N PHE A 106 -12.74 -3.58 -1.35
CA PHE A 106 -11.43 -3.58 -1.99
C PHE A 106 -11.50 -3.88 -3.49
N PHE A 107 -12.20 -4.92 -3.92
CA PHE A 107 -12.29 -5.25 -5.34
C PHE A 107 -13.17 -4.29 -6.15
N ASN A 108 -14.15 -3.64 -5.50
CA ASN A 108 -15.04 -2.68 -6.16
C ASN A 108 -14.38 -1.33 -6.47
N ILE A 109 -13.19 -1.05 -5.93
CA ILE A 109 -12.41 0.14 -6.33
C ILE A 109 -11.97 0.05 -7.80
N LEU A 110 -11.79 -1.17 -8.32
CA LEU A 110 -11.39 -1.41 -9.70
C LEU A 110 -12.61 -1.25 -10.62
N LYS A 111 -12.72 -0.10 -11.29
CA LYS A 111 -13.76 0.14 -12.30
C LYS A 111 -13.36 -0.33 -13.70
N GLY A 112 -12.13 -0.78 -13.85
CA GLY A 112 -11.57 -1.30 -15.09
C GLY A 112 -10.39 -2.23 -14.86
N PRO A 113 -9.77 -2.73 -15.95
CA PRO A 113 -8.56 -3.53 -15.84
C PRO A 113 -7.40 -2.70 -15.31
N LEU A 114 -6.49 -3.34 -14.59
CA LEU A 114 -5.18 -2.80 -14.26
C LEU A 114 -4.25 -2.91 -15.47
N GLN A 115 -3.41 -1.92 -15.68
CA GLN A 115 -2.50 -1.79 -16.82
C GLN A 115 -1.06 -1.68 -16.35
N GLN A 116 -0.11 -1.95 -17.25
CA GLN A 116 1.31 -1.79 -16.94
C GLN A 116 1.60 -0.38 -16.41
N GLY A 117 2.37 -0.31 -15.32
CA GLY A 117 2.72 0.95 -14.64
C GLY A 117 1.70 1.40 -13.59
N ASP A 118 0.50 0.82 -13.52
CA ASP A 118 -0.41 1.10 -12.40
C ASP A 118 0.27 0.72 -11.06
N SER A 119 0.18 1.60 -10.07
CA SER A 119 0.62 1.35 -8.69
C SER A 119 -0.60 1.28 -7.76
N LEU A 120 -0.75 0.16 -7.07
CA LEU A 120 -1.71 -0.07 -6.00
C LEU A 120 -0.96 -0.09 -4.67
N ILE A 121 -1.34 0.81 -3.76
CA ILE A 121 -0.74 0.92 -2.43
C ILE A 121 -1.78 0.57 -1.38
N ILE A 122 -1.44 -0.29 -0.43
CA ILE A 122 -2.18 -0.53 0.80
C ILE A 122 -1.30 -0.03 1.94
N GLU A 123 -1.72 1.01 2.64
CA GLU A 123 -0.93 1.68 3.66
C GLU A 123 -1.68 1.77 4.98
N ARG A 124 -0.99 1.48 6.08
CA ARG A 124 -1.56 1.59 7.43
C ARG A 124 -1.53 3.05 7.88
N THR A 125 -2.67 3.48 8.40
CA THR A 125 -2.85 4.74 9.12
C THR A 125 -3.13 4.48 10.60
N GLU A 126 -3.33 5.54 11.38
CA GLU A 126 -3.69 5.46 12.81
C GLU A 126 -5.02 4.76 13.11
N SER A 127 -5.87 4.46 12.13
CA SER A 127 -7.13 3.75 12.42
C SER A 127 -7.58 2.78 11.33
N ALA A 128 -6.90 2.75 10.19
CA ALA A 128 -7.37 2.05 9.01
C ALA A 128 -6.23 1.60 8.11
N SER A 129 -6.55 0.79 7.11
CA SER A 129 -5.70 0.61 5.92
C SER A 129 -6.28 1.44 4.77
N GLU A 130 -5.53 2.39 4.25
CA GLU A 130 -5.90 3.15 3.06
C GLU A 130 -5.43 2.44 1.80
N VAL A 131 -6.30 2.39 0.81
CA VAL A 131 -6.01 1.78 -0.49
C VAL A 131 -5.99 2.86 -1.54
N ARG A 132 -4.85 2.98 -2.23
CA ARG A 132 -4.63 3.97 -3.28
C ARG A 132 -4.31 3.30 -4.60
N ILE A 133 -4.78 3.89 -5.70
CA ILE A 133 -4.32 3.54 -7.05
C ILE A 133 -3.86 4.81 -7.74
N ASN A 134 -2.65 4.80 -8.30
CA ASN A 134 -2.08 5.93 -9.05
C ASN A 134 -2.29 7.26 -8.34
N TYR A 135 -1.86 7.30 -7.07
CA TYR A 135 -1.92 8.44 -6.16
C TYR A 135 -3.30 8.81 -5.59
N HIS A 136 -4.41 8.24 -6.08
CA HIS A 136 -5.77 8.49 -5.59
C HIS A 136 -6.18 7.51 -4.49
N THR A 137 -6.70 8.00 -3.36
CA THR A 137 -7.29 7.15 -2.30
C THR A 137 -8.69 6.70 -2.69
N LEU A 138 -8.88 5.39 -2.79
CA LEU A 138 -10.11 4.79 -3.33
C LEU A 138 -10.90 3.98 -2.30
N ALA A 139 -10.25 3.53 -1.22
CA ALA A 139 -10.94 2.89 -0.12
C ALA A 139 -10.21 3.10 1.21
N ARG A 140 -10.97 2.99 2.29
CA ARG A 140 -10.49 2.92 3.65
C ARG A 140 -11.08 1.67 4.28
N LEU A 141 -10.21 0.74 4.68
CA LEU A 141 -10.52 -0.59 5.20
C LEU A 141 -10.09 -0.70 6.66
N SER A 142 -10.40 -1.80 7.34
CA SER A 142 -9.93 -2.01 8.71
C SER A 142 -8.41 -1.98 8.77
N ARG A 143 -7.88 -1.61 9.95
CA ARG A 143 -6.43 -1.62 10.22
C ARG A 143 -5.80 -3.01 10.03
N ASN A 144 -6.58 -4.09 10.21
CA ASN A 144 -6.11 -5.46 10.08
C ASN A 144 -6.08 -5.95 8.62
N PHE A 145 -6.60 -5.17 7.67
CA PHE A 145 -6.63 -5.55 6.27
C PHE A 145 -5.20 -5.71 5.70
N LEU A 146 -4.34 -4.70 5.87
CA LEU A 146 -2.95 -4.77 5.40
C LEU A 146 -2.17 -5.98 5.97
N PRO A 147 -2.12 -6.20 7.31
CA PRO A 147 -1.49 -7.40 7.88
C PRO A 147 -1.99 -8.70 7.26
N THR A 148 -3.30 -8.81 7.02
CA THR A 148 -3.88 -10.04 6.48
C THR A 148 -3.45 -10.26 5.02
N MET A 149 -3.41 -9.20 4.22
CA MET A 149 -2.94 -9.24 2.83
C MET A 149 -1.46 -9.60 2.76
N VAL A 150 -0.61 -8.98 3.60
CA VAL A 150 0.83 -9.27 3.65
C VAL A 150 1.09 -10.70 4.12
N GLN A 151 0.37 -11.18 5.14
CA GLN A 151 0.48 -12.56 5.63
C GLN A 151 0.21 -13.57 4.50
N SER A 152 -0.71 -13.29 3.57
CA SER A 152 -0.92 -14.18 2.42
C SER A 152 0.23 -14.21 1.41
N LEU A 153 1.13 -13.23 1.45
CA LEU A 153 2.30 -13.18 0.56
C LEU A 153 3.56 -13.78 1.20
N VAL A 154 3.74 -13.60 2.52
CA VAL A 154 4.96 -14.01 3.25
C VAL A 154 4.73 -15.11 4.28
N GLY A 155 3.50 -15.57 4.42
CA GLY A 155 3.06 -16.53 5.42
C GLY A 155 3.50 -17.96 5.18
N LYS A 156 2.69 -18.91 5.64
CA LYS A 156 3.02 -20.34 5.57
C LYS A 156 2.94 -20.86 4.13
N HIS A 157 1.96 -20.38 3.37
CA HIS A 157 1.66 -20.82 2.01
C HIS A 157 1.70 -19.63 1.04
N PRO A 158 2.90 -19.04 0.80
CA PRO A 158 3.02 -17.92 -0.11
C PRO A 158 2.75 -18.35 -1.56
N PRO A 159 2.32 -17.45 -2.47
CA PRO A 159 2.09 -17.77 -3.87
C PRO A 159 3.31 -18.40 -4.56
N THR A 160 4.51 -17.92 -4.20
CA THR A 160 5.78 -18.54 -4.56
C THR A 160 6.80 -18.30 -3.44
N GLN A 161 7.78 -19.19 -3.28
CA GLN A 161 8.85 -18.96 -2.31
C GLN A 161 9.78 -17.80 -2.69
N ALA A 162 9.99 -17.56 -3.98
CA ALA A 162 10.77 -16.40 -4.45
C ALA A 162 10.11 -15.08 -4.03
N LEU A 163 8.79 -14.94 -4.23
CA LEU A 163 8.06 -13.76 -3.78
C LEU A 163 8.23 -13.51 -2.28
N LYS A 164 8.07 -14.56 -1.46
CA LYS A 164 8.27 -14.47 0.00
C LYS A 164 9.71 -14.07 0.33
N ALA A 165 10.70 -14.76 -0.22
CA ALA A 165 12.11 -14.49 0.04
C ALA A 165 12.47 -13.04 -0.31
N GLY A 166 11.99 -12.55 -1.46
CA GLY A 166 12.21 -11.17 -1.90
C GLY A 166 11.57 -10.14 -0.97
N LEU A 167 10.27 -10.28 -0.67
CA LEU A 167 9.57 -9.34 0.24
C LEU A 167 10.14 -9.32 1.65
N MET A 168 10.72 -10.43 2.12
CA MET A 168 11.38 -10.52 3.42
C MET A 168 12.85 -10.07 3.38
N GLY A 169 13.36 -9.56 2.25
CA GLY A 169 14.75 -9.10 2.10
C GLY A 169 15.79 -10.23 2.15
N ARG A 170 15.38 -11.48 1.89
CA ARG A 170 16.22 -12.69 2.00
C ARG A 170 16.82 -13.15 0.67
N GLU A 171 16.48 -12.48 -0.42
CA GLU A 171 17.15 -12.70 -1.70
C GLU A 171 18.52 -12.02 -1.74
N GLY A 172 19.39 -12.48 -2.64
CA GLY A 172 20.71 -11.89 -2.81
C GLY A 172 20.65 -10.42 -3.25
N LEU A 173 21.66 -9.63 -2.85
CA LEU A 173 21.74 -8.20 -3.13
C LEU A 173 21.54 -7.85 -4.62
N ARG A 174 22.10 -8.67 -5.52
CA ARG A 174 21.95 -8.50 -6.97
C ARG A 174 20.50 -8.60 -7.42
N GLU A 175 19.75 -9.58 -6.91
CA GLU A 175 18.34 -9.78 -7.27
C GLU A 175 17.47 -8.65 -6.72
N GLN A 176 17.67 -8.27 -5.46
CA GLN A 176 16.99 -7.12 -4.85
C GLN A 176 17.27 -5.81 -5.63
N THR A 177 18.50 -5.60 -6.07
CA THR A 177 18.89 -4.44 -6.90
C THR A 177 18.22 -4.46 -8.27
N ASN A 178 18.14 -5.64 -8.92
CA ASN A 178 17.46 -5.75 -10.20
C ASN A 178 15.96 -5.47 -10.04
N LEU A 179 15.32 -6.06 -9.03
CA LEU A 179 13.92 -5.84 -8.73
C LEU A 179 13.62 -4.37 -8.44
N SER A 180 14.46 -3.69 -7.65
CA SER A 180 14.29 -2.27 -7.35
C SER A 180 14.34 -1.42 -8.61
N ILE A 181 15.35 -1.62 -9.48
CA ILE A 181 15.47 -0.89 -10.75
C ILE A 181 14.22 -1.06 -11.61
N HIS A 182 13.68 -2.28 -11.71
CA HIS A 182 12.45 -2.52 -12.47
C HIS A 182 11.22 -1.92 -11.82
N PHE A 183 11.14 -1.96 -10.49
CA PHE A 183 10.05 -1.39 -9.71
C PHE A 183 9.97 0.14 -9.87
N GLU A 184 11.10 0.84 -9.72
CA GLU A 184 11.16 2.31 -9.84
C GLU A 184 10.86 2.81 -11.26
N ARG A 185 11.04 1.97 -12.28
CA ARG A 185 10.74 2.33 -13.68
C ARG A 185 9.25 2.18 -14.05
N LEU A 186 8.49 1.45 -13.25
CA LEU A 186 7.06 1.26 -13.50
C LEU A 186 6.30 2.44 -12.88
N GLU A 187 5.89 3.38 -13.72
CA GLU A 187 5.08 4.53 -13.31
C GLU A 187 3.84 4.66 -14.20
N PRO A 188 2.70 5.12 -13.65
CA PRO A 188 1.50 5.31 -14.43
C PRO A 188 1.65 6.53 -15.33
N THR A 189 1.06 6.47 -16.53
CA THR A 189 1.03 7.60 -17.45
C THR A 189 0.02 8.66 -16.99
N LEU A 190 0.20 9.92 -17.39
CA LEU A 190 -0.75 11.00 -17.08
C LEU A 190 -2.20 10.70 -17.51
N PRO A 191 -2.47 10.17 -18.73
CA PRO A 191 -3.82 9.76 -19.11
C PRO A 191 -4.39 8.69 -18.17
N ARG A 192 -3.54 7.78 -17.69
CA ARG A 192 -3.95 6.71 -16.80
C ARG A 192 -4.30 7.23 -15.40
N ILE A 193 -3.49 8.14 -14.84
CA ILE A 193 -3.81 8.82 -13.57
C ILE A 193 -5.17 9.53 -13.68
N ALA A 194 -5.40 10.25 -14.78
CA ALA A 194 -6.67 10.94 -15.03
C ALA A 194 -7.86 10.00 -15.23
N GLU A 195 -7.65 8.77 -15.70
CA GLU A 195 -8.69 7.73 -15.73
C GLU A 195 -9.05 7.25 -14.33
N ILE A 196 -8.04 6.95 -13.50
CA ILE A 196 -8.25 6.47 -12.13
C ILE A 196 -8.94 7.52 -11.26
N SER A 197 -8.65 8.81 -11.43
CA SER A 197 -9.34 9.88 -10.70
C SER A 197 -10.86 9.91 -10.97
N ARG A 198 -11.32 9.38 -12.11
CA ARG A 198 -12.76 9.22 -12.40
C ARG A 198 -13.39 8.07 -11.63
N TRP A 199 -12.61 7.03 -11.29
CA TRP A 199 -13.09 5.91 -10.49
C TRP A 199 -13.47 6.38 -9.09
N GLU A 200 -12.67 7.29 -8.51
CA GLU A 200 -12.96 7.98 -7.25
C GLU A 200 -14.32 8.68 -7.29
N LYS A 201 -14.57 9.50 -8.31
CA LYS A 201 -15.82 10.24 -8.50
C LYS A 201 -17.04 9.32 -8.62
N GLN A 202 -16.91 8.21 -9.35
CA GLN A 202 -17.99 7.23 -9.51
C GLN A 202 -18.37 6.55 -8.19
N MET A 203 -17.42 6.36 -7.27
CA MET A 203 -17.72 5.78 -5.96
C MET A 203 -18.49 6.74 -5.05
N VAL A 204 -18.17 8.03 -5.08
CA VAL A 204 -18.92 9.05 -4.32
C VAL A 204 -20.38 9.14 -4.79
N VAL A 205 -20.62 9.02 -6.09
CA VAL A 205 -21.98 9.06 -6.66
C VAL A 205 -22.79 7.80 -6.31
N SER A 206 -22.15 6.63 -6.21
CA SER A 206 -22.84 5.36 -5.90
C SER A 206 -23.26 5.22 -4.42
N ILE A 207 -22.83 6.12 -3.54
CA ILE A 207 -23.15 6.12 -2.10
C ILE A 207 -24.30 7.09 -1.76
N LYS A 208 -24.64 8.02 -2.67
CA LYS A 208 -25.82 8.89 -2.58
C LYS A 208 -27.04 8.22 -3.20
#